data_AF-A0A2K5XRR6-F1
#
_entry.id   AF-A0A2K5XRR6-F1
#
_cell.length_a   1.000
_cell.length_b   1.000
_cell.length_c   1.000
_cell.angle_alpha   90.00
_cell.angle_beta   90.00
_cell.angle_gamma   90.00
#
_symmetry.space_group_name_H-M   'P 1'
#
loop_
_entity.id
_entity.type
_entity.pdbx_description
1 polymer ?
#
loop_
_entity_poly.entity_id
_entity_poly.type
_entity_poly.pdbx_seq_one_letter_code
_entity_poly.pdbx_strand_id
1 'polypeptide(L)'
;MGRRPARCYRYCKNKPYPKSRFCRGVPAIGQVIMSIRTKLQNKEHVIEALRRAKFKFPGRQKIHISKKWGFTKFNADEFEDMVAEKRLIPDGCGVKYIPNRGPLDKWRALHS
;
A
#
# COMPACT_ATOMS: atom_id res chain seq x y z
N MET A 1 22.49 -13.06 -20.56
CA MET A 1 21.73 -14.10 -19.82
C MET A 1 22.18 -14.10 -18.37
N GLY A 2 21.38 -13.54 -17.46
CA GLY A 2 21.75 -13.38 -16.05
C GLY A 2 21.87 -14.73 -15.33
N ARG A 3 23.03 -15.01 -14.73
CA ARG A 3 23.29 -16.21 -13.94
C ARG A 3 22.31 -16.26 -12.76
N ARG A 4 21.41 -17.25 -12.76
CA ARG A 4 20.48 -17.51 -11.64
C ARG A 4 21.29 -17.92 -10.39
N PRO A 5 21.24 -17.18 -9.28
CA PRO A 5 21.96 -17.57 -8.07
C PRO A 5 21.33 -18.84 -7.49
N ALA A 6 22.09 -19.93 -7.37
CA ALA A 6 21.65 -21.25 -6.88
C ALA A 6 21.11 -21.26 -5.43
N ARG A 7 21.21 -20.14 -4.70
CA ARG A 7 20.80 -19.99 -3.29
C ARG A 7 19.33 -19.64 -3.06
N CYS A 8 18.52 -19.57 -4.11
CA CYS A 8 17.14 -19.06 -4.05
C CYS A 8 16.06 -20.05 -3.58
N TYR A 9 16.38 -21.35 -3.57
CA TYR A 9 15.46 -22.41 -3.15
C TYR A 9 15.97 -23.07 -1.86
N ARG A 10 15.25 -22.90 -0.75
CA ARG A 10 15.56 -23.63 0.49
C ARG A 10 14.83 -24.98 0.40
N TYR A 11 15.57 -26.05 0.16
CA TYR A 11 14.99 -27.40 0.15
C TYR A 11 14.65 -27.78 1.60
N CYS A 12 13.35 -27.84 1.92
CA CYS A 12 12.87 -28.36 3.19
C CYS A 12 12.47 -29.82 2.98
N LYS A 13 13.02 -30.76 3.77
CA LYS A 13 12.63 -32.18 3.73
C LYS A 13 11.10 -32.31 3.87
N ASN A 14 10.50 -33.23 3.10
CA ASN A 14 9.09 -33.61 3.11
C ASN A 14 8.09 -32.61 2.51
N LYS A 15 8.54 -31.65 1.68
CA LYS A 15 7.61 -30.81 0.88
C LYS A 15 7.73 -31.16 -0.60
N PRO A 16 6.61 -31.36 -1.31
CA PRO A 16 6.62 -31.73 -2.73
C PRO A 16 7.13 -30.62 -3.65
N TYR A 17 7.38 -29.41 -3.14
CA TYR A 17 7.89 -28.27 -3.91
C TYR A 17 8.92 -27.44 -3.12
N PRO A 18 9.92 -26.84 -3.80
CA PRO A 18 10.91 -25.98 -3.17
C PRO A 18 10.25 -24.73 -2.57
N LYS A 19 10.48 -24.45 -1.29
CA LYS A 19 10.10 -23.15 -0.71
C LYS A 19 11.09 -22.10 -1.21
N SER A 20 10.67 -21.31 -2.18
CA SER A 20 11.40 -20.11 -2.59
C SER A 20 10.92 -18.93 -1.75
N ARG A 21 11.83 -18.03 -1.36
CA ARG A 21 11.47 -16.73 -0.77
C ARG A 21 10.74 -15.82 -1.79
N PHE A 22 10.87 -16.16 -3.07
CA PHE A 22 10.38 -15.37 -4.20
C PHE A 22 8.89 -15.61 -4.48
N CYS A 23 8.39 -16.82 -4.21
CA CYS A 23 6.98 -17.16 -4.34
C CYS A 23 6.27 -16.77 -3.03
N ARG A 24 5.43 -15.73 -3.08
CA ARG A 24 4.46 -15.48 -1.99
C ARG A 24 3.32 -16.51 -2.09
N GLY A 25 2.71 -16.83 -0.94
CA GLY A 25 1.53 -17.69 -0.90
C GLY A 25 0.33 -17.08 -1.64
N VAL A 26 -0.72 -17.88 -1.85
CA VAL A 26 -1.98 -17.42 -2.44
C VAL A 26 -2.57 -16.32 -1.54
N PRO A 27 -2.94 -15.15 -2.08
CA PRO A 27 -3.55 -14.08 -1.31
C PRO A 27 -4.84 -14.53 -0.62
N ALA A 28 -5.07 -14.05 0.61
CA ALA A 28 -6.34 -14.24 1.29
C ALA A 28 -7.46 -13.45 0.59
N ILE A 29 -8.71 -13.88 0.78
CA ILE A 29 -9.88 -13.18 0.25
C ILE A 29 -9.92 -11.77 0.87
N GLY A 30 -10.01 -10.74 0.02
CA GLY A 30 -10.00 -9.34 0.43
C GLY A 30 -8.61 -8.72 0.58
N GLN A 31 -7.53 -9.49 0.40
CA GLN A 31 -6.17 -8.95 0.43
C GLN A 31 -5.87 -8.12 -0.83
N VAL A 32 -5.34 -6.91 -0.62
CA VAL A 32 -4.87 -6.05 -1.72
C VAL A 32 -3.52 -6.55 -2.24
N ILE A 33 -3.43 -6.83 -3.55
CA ILE A 33 -2.22 -7.35 -4.20
C ILE A 33 -1.33 -6.20 -4.70
N MET A 34 -1.92 -5.26 -5.44
CA MET A 34 -1.26 -4.08 -6.01
C MET A 34 -2.12 -2.84 -5.75
N SER A 35 -1.46 -1.71 -5.48
CA SER A 35 -2.09 -0.41 -5.33
C SER A 35 -1.32 0.65 -6.12
N ILE A 36 -2.05 1.60 -6.70
CA ILE A 36 -1.49 2.69 -7.50
C ILE A 36 -2.12 3.99 -6.97
N ARG A 37 -1.30 5.04 -6.79
CA ARG A 37 -1.76 6.39 -6.47
C ARG A 37 -1.55 7.29 -7.68
N THR A 38 -2.55 8.08 -8.04
CA THR A 38 -2.47 9.07 -9.12
C THR A 38 -3.34 10.27 -8.79
N LYS A 39 -3.23 11.33 -9.61
CA LYS A 39 -4.21 12.41 -9.65
C LYS A 39 -5.57 11.87 -10.10
N LEU A 40 -6.65 12.54 -9.70
CA LEU A 40 -8.04 12.17 -10.03
C LEU A 40 -8.30 12.11 -11.54
N GLN A 41 -7.64 12.98 -12.30
CA GLN A 41 -7.72 13.03 -13.77
C GLN A 41 -7.33 11.71 -14.44
N ASN A 42 -6.39 10.95 -13.86
CA ASN A 42 -5.83 9.75 -14.49
C ASN A 42 -6.55 8.46 -14.06
N LYS A 43 -7.74 8.56 -13.46
CA LYS A 43 -8.50 7.44 -12.92
C LYS A 43 -8.72 6.33 -13.95
N GLU A 44 -9.15 6.68 -15.16
CA GLU A 44 -9.48 5.71 -16.21
C GLU A 44 -8.24 4.96 -16.70
N HIS A 45 -7.13 5.67 -16.87
CA HIS A 45 -5.85 5.09 -17.26
C HIS A 45 -5.37 4.04 -16.24
N VAL A 46 -5.56 4.30 -14.94
CA VAL A 46 -5.20 3.34 -13.89
C VAL A 46 -6.09 2.10 -13.90
N ILE A 47 -7.39 2.27 -14.12
CA ILE A 47 -8.33 1.15 -14.19
C ILE A 47 -7.96 0.22 -15.35
N GLU A 48 -7.64 0.77 -16.53
CA GLU A 48 -7.22 -0.03 -17.68
C GLU A 48 -5.86 -0.70 -17.46
N ALA A 49 -4.90 0.01 -16.85
CA ALA A 49 -3.61 -0.57 -16.49
C ALA A 49 -3.75 -1.78 -15.53
N LEU A 50 -4.61 -1.67 -14.51
CA LEU A 50 -4.88 -2.76 -13.58
C LEU A 50 -5.66 -3.90 -14.25
N ARG A 51 -6.55 -3.59 -15.20
CA ARG A 51 -7.26 -4.60 -16.01
C ARG A 51 -6.28 -5.42 -16.84
N ARG A 52 -5.30 -4.78 -17.46
CA ARG A 52 -4.22 -5.45 -18.22
C ARG A 52 -3.30 -6.27 -17.30
N ALA A 53 -2.93 -5.72 -16.15
CA ALA A 53 -2.08 -6.39 -15.17
C ALA A 53 -2.73 -7.67 -14.62
N LYS A 54 -4.06 -7.67 -14.44
CA LYS A 54 -4.83 -8.82 -13.93
C LYS A 54 -4.60 -10.10 -14.74
N PHE A 55 -4.39 -10.01 -16.05
CA PHE A 55 -4.14 -11.18 -16.91
C PHE A 55 -2.82 -11.91 -16.60
N LYS A 56 -1.92 -11.31 -15.80
CA LYS A 56 -0.68 -11.95 -15.35
C LYS A 56 -0.82 -12.71 -14.04
N PHE A 57 -1.98 -12.63 -13.38
CA PHE A 57 -2.26 -13.34 -12.15
C PHE A 57 -3.29 -14.46 -12.39
N PRO A 58 -3.14 -15.63 -11.76
CA PRO A 58 -4.15 -16.67 -11.83
C PRO A 58 -5.42 -16.25 -11.08
N GLY A 59 -6.58 -16.74 -11.54
CA GLY A 59 -7.88 -16.47 -10.93
C GLY A 59 -8.48 -15.11 -11.31
N ARG A 60 -9.48 -14.67 -10.53
CA ARG A 60 -10.20 -13.42 -10.78
C ARG A 60 -9.98 -12.42 -9.64
N GLN A 61 -9.33 -11.31 -9.95
CA GLN A 61 -9.17 -10.18 -9.04
C GLN A 61 -10.18 -9.08 -9.36
N LYS A 62 -10.69 -8.40 -8.33
CA LYS A 62 -11.55 -7.22 -8.44
C LYS A 62 -10.69 -5.96 -8.39
N ILE A 63 -11.02 -4.98 -9.23
CA ILE A 63 -10.42 -3.64 -9.20
C ILE A 63 -11.35 -2.77 -8.35
N HIS A 64 -10.80 -2.04 -7.39
CA HIS A 64 -11.55 -1.18 -6.49
C HIS A 64 -10.82 0.17 -6.36
N ILE A 65 -11.59 1.26 -6.37
CA ILE A 65 -11.08 2.60 -6.10
C ILE A 65 -11.25 2.84 -4.60
N SER A 66 -10.14 3.04 -3.90
CA SER A 66 -10.17 3.30 -2.47
C SER A 66 -10.84 4.65 -2.17
N LYS A 67 -11.57 4.72 -1.05
CA LYS A 67 -12.04 5.99 -0.45
C LYS A 67 -10.95 6.71 0.35
N LYS A 68 -9.80 6.06 0.54
CA LYS A 68 -8.69 6.60 1.34
C LYS A 68 -7.87 7.61 0.55
N TRP A 69 -7.27 8.56 1.24
CA TRP A 69 -6.35 9.51 0.63
C TRP A 69 -5.01 8.84 0.31
N GLY A 70 -4.81 8.48 -0.96
CA GLY A 70 -3.58 7.88 -1.44
C GLY A 70 -3.24 6.57 -0.73
N PHE A 71 -2.06 6.51 -0.10
CA PHE A 71 -1.59 5.33 0.66
C PHE A 71 -1.72 5.53 2.18
N THR A 72 -2.56 6.46 2.62
CA THR A 72 -2.81 6.71 4.03
C THR A 72 -3.95 5.83 4.55
N LYS A 73 -4.17 5.87 5.87
CA LYS A 73 -5.28 5.15 6.51
C LYS A 73 -6.58 5.95 6.53
N PHE A 74 -6.52 7.26 6.29
CA PHE A 74 -7.61 8.22 6.42
C PHE A 74 -8.42 8.31 5.13
N ASN A 75 -9.70 8.67 5.26
CA ASN A 75 -10.59 8.89 4.12
C ASN A 75 -10.22 10.18 3.40
N ALA A 76 -10.52 10.26 2.09
CA ALA A 76 -10.25 11.46 1.30
C ALA A 76 -11.04 12.68 1.80
N ASP A 77 -12.29 12.45 2.21
CA ASP A 77 -13.23 13.50 2.58
C ASP A 77 -12.82 14.25 3.86
N GLU A 78 -12.21 13.56 4.83
CA GLU A 78 -11.78 14.11 6.13
C GLU A 78 -10.31 14.57 6.12
N PHE A 79 -9.55 14.23 5.07
CA PHE A 79 -8.10 14.39 5.09
C PHE A 79 -7.68 15.87 5.12
N GLU A 80 -8.34 16.70 4.32
CA GLU A 80 -8.03 18.13 4.23
C GLU A 80 -8.34 18.84 5.56
N ASP A 81 -9.47 18.51 6.19
CA ASP A 81 -9.85 19.02 7.50
C ASP A 81 -8.82 18.65 8.58
N MET A 82 -8.40 17.38 8.64
CA MET A 82 -7.39 16.93 9.60
C MET A 82 -6.00 17.56 9.39
N VAL A 83 -5.66 17.93 8.16
CA VAL A 83 -4.43 18.67 7.84
C VAL A 83 -4.58 20.14 8.26
N ALA A 84 -5.74 20.76 8.01
CA ALA A 84 -6.04 22.13 8.43
C ALA A 84 -6.03 22.27 9.96
N GLU A 85 -6.56 21.26 10.67
CA GLU A 85 -6.50 21.15 12.14
C GLU A 85 -5.08 20.83 12.68
N LYS A 86 -4.08 20.70 11.81
CA LYS A 86 -2.70 20.29 12.15
C LYS A 86 -2.62 18.93 12.90
N ARG A 87 -3.62 18.06 12.74
CA ARG A 87 -3.60 16.68 13.29
C ARG A 87 -2.82 15.72 12.41
N LEU A 88 -2.69 16.04 11.12
CA LEU A 88 -1.87 15.31 10.15
C LEU A 88 -0.77 16.21 9.61
N ILE A 89 0.47 15.73 9.66
CA ILE A 89 1.61 16.37 9.01
C ILE A 89 2.05 15.54 7.81
N PRO A 90 2.20 16.14 6.61
CA PRO A 90 2.74 15.45 5.46
C PRO A 90 4.20 15.04 5.70
N ASP A 91 4.52 13.77 5.47
CA ASP A 91 5.85 13.19 5.68
C ASP A 91 6.27 12.38 4.45
N GLY A 92 6.54 13.10 3.36
CA GLY A 92 6.90 12.53 2.06
C GLY A 92 5.76 11.69 1.47
N CYS A 93 5.94 10.36 1.45
CA CYS A 93 4.92 9.46 0.89
C CYS A 93 3.77 9.16 1.86
N GLY A 94 3.97 9.38 3.16
CA GLY A 94 3.00 9.10 4.22
C GLY A 94 2.58 10.36 4.96
N VAL A 95 1.89 10.15 6.08
CA VAL A 95 1.49 11.20 7.01
C VAL A 95 1.82 10.80 8.44
N LYS A 96 2.26 11.77 9.22
CA LYS A 96 2.42 11.65 10.67
C LYS A 96 1.12 12.08 11.32
N TYR A 97 0.53 11.19 12.13
CA TYR A 97 -0.63 11.50 12.95
C TYR A 97 -0.18 12.04 14.31
N ILE A 98 -0.70 13.20 14.70
CA ILE A 98 -0.46 13.81 15.99
C ILE A 98 -1.64 13.46 16.91
N PRO A 99 -1.44 12.56 17.88
CA PRO A 99 -2.45 12.29 18.89
C PRO A 99 -2.51 13.43 19.91
N ASN A 100 -3.65 13.53 20.61
CA ASN A 100 -3.80 14.45 21.74
C ASN A 100 -3.01 14.01 22.99
N ARG A 101 -2.37 12.84 22.94
CA ARG A 101 -1.55 12.29 24.02
C ARG A 101 -0.07 12.52 23.73
N GLY A 102 0.61 13.24 24.61
CA GLY A 102 2.05 13.45 24.54
C GLY A 102 2.50 14.67 25.35
N PRO A 103 3.81 14.98 25.35
CA PRO A 103 4.34 16.17 26.01
C PRO A 103 3.75 17.45 25.41
N LEU A 104 3.34 18.39 26.27
CA LEU A 104 2.71 19.65 25.87
C LEU A 104 3.65 20.52 25.00
N ASP A 105 4.96 20.44 25.22
CA ASP A 105 5.95 21.21 24.45
C ASP A 105 5.90 20.89 22.96
N LYS A 106 5.70 19.61 22.61
CA LYS A 106 5.54 19.18 21.21
C LYS A 106 4.27 19.74 20.59
N TRP A 107 3.19 19.82 21.37
CA TRP A 107 1.94 20.41 20.91
C TRP A 107 2.08 21.92 20.71
N ARG A 108 2.74 22.60 21.65
CA ARG A 108 3.03 24.05 21.56
C ARG A 108 3.87 24.38 20.33
N ALA A 109 4.95 23.63 20.06
CA ALA A 109 5.81 23.85 18.90
C ALA A 109 5.10 23.69 17.53
N LEU A 110 3.97 23.00 17.49
CA LEU A 110 3.16 22.81 16.28
C LEU A 110 2.10 23.91 16.08
N HIS A 111 1.63 24.48 17.19
CA HIS A 111 0.54 25.46 17.21
C HIS A 111 1.04 26.89 17.44
N SER A 112 2.32 27.07 17.76
CA SER A 112 3.04 28.35 17.71
C SER A 112 3.14 28.89 16.29
#